data_AF-A0A086JM94-F1
#
_entry.id   AF-A0A086JM94-F1
#
_cell.length_a   1.000
_cell.length_b   1.000
_cell.length_c   1.000
_cell.angle_alpha   90.00
_cell.angle_beta   90.00
_cell.angle_gamma   90.00
#
_symmetry.space_group_name_H-M   'P 1'
#
loop_
_entity.id
_entity.type
_entity.pdbx_description
1 polymer ?
#
loop_
_entity_poly.entity_id
_entity_poly.type
_entity_poly.pdbx_seq_one_letter_code
_entity_poly.pdbx_strand_id
1 'polypeptide(L)'
;MADPVELQKQEFKKYLEDHGVLQQLSRVLVGLYEEPDRPLNALDYIKKYLGAPTGADIDALRSEVDSLKKENAGLKARVEQLQQEVDTLRQDLEA
;
A
#
# COMPACT_ATOMS: atom_id res chain seq x y z
N MET A 1 5.03 36.05 21.62
CA MET A 1 5.84 35.08 20.88
C MET A 1 5.46 33.71 21.40
N ALA A 2 5.13 32.75 20.53
CA ALA A 2 4.86 31.39 20.97
C ALA A 2 6.13 30.80 21.58
N ASP A 3 5.99 30.04 22.66
CA ASP A 3 7.09 29.29 23.28
C ASP A 3 7.69 28.33 22.23
N PRO A 4 9.01 28.33 21.99
CA PRO A 4 9.67 27.44 21.04
C PRO A 4 9.28 25.96 21.22
N VAL A 5 9.05 25.52 22.46
CA VAL A 5 8.64 24.13 22.77
C VAL A 5 7.22 23.85 22.27
N GLU A 6 6.33 24.84 22.36
CA GLU A 6 4.94 24.70 21.94
C GLU A 6 4.82 24.67 20.41
N LEU A 7 5.66 25.44 19.71
CA LEU A 7 5.75 25.38 18.25
C LEU A 7 6.20 23.99 17.77
N GLN A 8 7.24 23.44 18.39
CA GLN A 8 7.74 22.11 18.05
C GLN A 8 6.70 21.00 18.27
N LYS A 9 5.90 21.09 19.35
CA LYS A 9 4.80 20.16 19.60
C LYS A 9 3.70 20.27 18.54
N GLN A 10 3.36 21.48 18.11
CA GLN A 10 2.35 21.70 17.08
C GLN A 10 2.80 21.16 15.72
N GLU A 11 4.06 21.40 15.34
CA GLU A 11 4.64 20.86 14.11
C GLU A 11 4.64 19.33 14.12
N PHE A 12 5.03 18.72 15.24
CA PHE A 12 5.01 17.27 15.37
C PHE A 12 3.59 16.70 15.32
N LYS A 13 2.62 17.34 15.99
CA LYS A 13 1.21 16.93 15.92
C LYS A 13 0.69 17.01 14.49
N LYS A 14 0.97 18.11 13.79
CA LYS A 14 0.59 18.30 12.39
C LYS A 14 1.23 17.25 11.48
N TYR A 15 2.50 16.92 11.71
CA TYR A 15 3.18 15.83 10.99
C TYR A 15 2.42 14.50 11.15
N LEU A 16 2.02 14.13 12.38
CA LEU A 16 1.26 12.91 12.63
C LEU A 16 -0.13 12.92 11.99
N GLU A 17 -0.78 14.09 11.91
CA GLU A 17 -2.05 14.29 11.22
C GLU A 17 -1.90 14.15 9.70
N ASP A 18 -0.96 14.88 9.10
CA ASP A 18 -0.71 14.94 7.66
C ASP A 18 -0.32 13.56 7.10
N HIS A 19 0.38 12.73 7.88
CA HIS A 19 0.78 11.38 7.49
C HIS A 19 -0.22 10.30 7.94
N GLY A 20 -1.38 10.68 8.48
CA GLY A 20 -2.46 9.75 8.82
C GLY A 20 -2.20 8.87 10.06
N VAL A 21 -1.12 9.10 10.80
CA VAL A 21 -0.76 8.33 12.00
C VAL A 21 -1.84 8.44 13.07
N LEU A 22 -2.39 9.65 13.29
CA LEU A 22 -3.46 9.85 14.27
C LEU A 22 -4.74 9.08 13.89
N GLN A 23 -5.04 8.96 12.60
CA GLN A 23 -6.23 8.24 12.14
C GLN A 23 -6.08 6.74 12.32
N GLN A 24 -4.88 6.21 12.04
CA GLN A 24 -4.58 4.81 12.27
C GLN A 24 -4.62 4.45 13.76
N LEU A 25 -4.02 5.28 14.63
CA LEU A 25 -4.11 5.10 16.09
C LEU A 25 -5.55 5.16 16.58
N SER A 26 -6.32 6.15 16.11
CA SER A 26 -7.73 6.32 16.49
C SER A 26 -8.57 5.10 16.10
N ARG A 27 -8.38 4.58 14.88
CA ARG A 27 -9.09 3.38 14.40
C ARG A 27 -8.80 2.16 15.25
N VAL A 28 -7.54 1.90 15.59
CA VAL A 28 -7.15 0.75 16.44
C VAL A 28 -7.74 0.87 17.85
N LEU A 29 -7.74 2.09 18.42
CA LEU A 29 -8.32 2.35 19.73
C LEU A 29 -9.85 2.22 19.73
N VAL A 30 -10.53 2.69 18.68
CA VAL A 30 -11.97 2.48 18.51
C VAL A 30 -12.30 1.00 18.39
N GLY A 31 -11.56 0.24 17.56
CA GLY A 31 -11.75 -1.20 17.45
C GLY A 31 -11.55 -1.93 18.79
N LEU A 32 -10.54 -1.55 19.57
CA LEU A 32 -10.34 -2.09 20.91
C LEU A 32 -11.49 -1.73 21.88
N TYR A 33 -12.09 -0.54 21.73
CA TYR A 33 -13.22 -0.11 22.55
C TYR A 33 -14.50 -0.87 22.19
N GLU A 34 -14.73 -1.13 20.90
CA GLU A 34 -15.90 -1.83 20.37
C GLU A 34 -15.83 -3.35 20.55
N GLU A 35 -14.65 -3.90 20.87
CA GLU A 35 -14.48 -5.35 20.98
C GLU A 35 -15.33 -5.93 22.13
N PRO A 36 -16.29 -6.83 21.82
CA PRO A 36 -17.24 -7.34 22.80
C PRO A 36 -16.58 -8.24 23.84
N ASP A 37 -15.53 -8.96 23.44
CA ASP A 37 -14.68 -9.76 24.32
C ASP A 37 -13.33 -9.07 24.47
N ARG A 38 -13.23 -8.15 25.44
CA ARG A 38 -12.04 -7.33 25.61
C ARG A 38 -10.83 -8.23 25.90
N PRO A 39 -9.73 -8.08 25.14
CA PRO A 39 -8.56 -8.91 25.34
C PRO A 39 -7.97 -8.66 26.73
N LEU A 40 -7.53 -9.73 27.40
CA LEU A 40 -6.86 -9.65 28.70
C LEU A 40 -5.63 -8.71 28.65
N ASN A 41 -4.97 -8.65 27.49
CA ASN A 41 -3.84 -7.77 27.23
C ASN A 41 -4.12 -6.83 26.04
N ALA A 42 -4.56 -5.62 26.35
CA ALA A 42 -4.82 -4.56 25.36
C ALA A 42 -3.59 -4.20 24.50
N LEU A 43 -2.37 -4.31 25.05
CA LEU A 43 -1.15 -3.98 24.31
C LEU A 43 -0.88 -4.98 23.18
N ASP A 44 -1.24 -6.25 23.37
CA ASP A 44 -1.06 -7.27 22.32
C ASP A 44 -2.04 -7.05 21.17
N TYR A 45 -3.27 -6.63 21.47
CA TYR A 45 -4.23 -6.18 20.47
C TYR A 45 -3.66 -5.00 19.67
N ILE A 46 -3.22 -3.94 20.34
CA ILE A 46 -2.67 -2.76 19.66
C ILE A 46 -1.48 -3.15 18.77
N LYS A 47 -0.51 -3.94 19.27
CA LYS A 47 0.63 -4.40 18.46
C LYS A 47 0.20 -5.16 17.21
N LYS A 48 -0.77 -6.07 17.36
CA LYS A 48 -1.29 -6.89 16.27
C LYS A 48 -1.97 -6.05 15.20
N TYR A 49 -2.83 -5.11 15.59
CA TYR A 49 -3.67 -4.36 14.67
C TYR A 49 -3.04 -3.06 14.16
N LEU A 50 -2.02 -2.53 14.85
CA LEU A 50 -1.24 -1.40 14.36
C LEU A 50 -0.20 -1.83 13.30
N GLY A 51 0.33 -3.05 13.41
CA GLY A 51 1.26 -3.64 12.44
C GLY A 51 0.58 -4.40 11.30
N ALA A 52 -0.75 -4.53 11.31
CA ALA A 52 -1.49 -5.18 10.25
C ALA A 52 -1.64 -4.24 9.04
N PRO A 53 -1.48 -4.73 7.79
CA PRO A 53 -1.82 -3.96 6.60
C PRO A 53 -3.25 -3.45 6.73
N THR A 54 -3.49 -2.17 6.46
CA THR A 54 -4.84 -1.63 6.50
C THR A 54 -5.64 -2.16 5.32
N GLY A 55 -6.97 -2.18 5.43
CA GLY A 55 -7.83 -2.53 4.29
C GLY A 55 -7.52 -1.69 3.04
N ALA A 56 -7.17 -0.41 3.22
CA ALA A 56 -6.76 0.47 2.14
C ALA A 56 -5.43 0.03 1.49
N ASP A 57 -4.47 -0.46 2.28
CA ASP A 57 -3.22 -1.01 1.76
C ASP A 57 -3.48 -2.29 0.94
N ILE A 58 -4.43 -3.12 1.37
CA ILE A 58 -4.80 -4.35 0.66
C ILE A 58 -5.48 -4.00 -0.68
N ASP A 59 -6.39 -3.04 -0.70
CA ASP A 59 -7.07 -2.61 -1.92
C ASP A 59 -6.10 -1.93 -2.90
N ALA A 60 -5.18 -1.10 -2.39
CA ALA A 60 -4.11 -0.51 -3.17
C ALA A 60 -3.18 -1.59 -3.77
N LEU A 61 -2.72 -2.55 -2.96
CA LEU A 61 -1.91 -3.68 -3.44
C LEU A 61 -2.65 -4.49 -4.50
N ARG A 62 -3.95 -4.75 -4.32
CA ARG A 62 -4.76 -5.48 -5.31
C ARG A 62 -4.83 -4.73 -6.62
N SER A 63 -5.08 -3.42 -6.59
CA SER A 63 -5.12 -2.59 -7.79
C SER A 63 -3.77 -2.56 -8.50
N GLU A 64 -2.66 -2.50 -7.76
CA GLU A 64 -1.32 -2.54 -8.31
C GLU A 64 -1.02 -3.90 -8.97
N VAL A 65 -1.37 -5.00 -8.30
CA VAL A 65 -1.24 -6.37 -8.85
C VAL A 65 -2.03 -6.52 -10.15
N ASP A 66 -3.25 -6.01 -10.22
CA ASP A 66 -4.07 -6.08 -11.43
C ASP A 66 -3.51 -5.23 -12.57
N SER A 67 -2.96 -4.05 -12.26
CA SER A 67 -2.26 -3.20 -13.23
C SER A 67 -1.04 -3.91 -13.80
N LEU A 68 -0.17 -4.45 -12.92
CA LEU A 68 1.03 -5.18 -13.32
C LEU A 68 0.71 -6.42 -14.15
N LYS A 69 -0.37 -7.15 -13.82
CA LYS A 69 -0.82 -8.30 -14.63
C LYS A 69 -1.21 -7.89 -16.04
N LYS A 70 -1.95 -6.79 -16.20
CA LYS A 70 -2.35 -6.27 -17.53
C LYS A 70 -1.14 -5.83 -18.33
N GLU A 71 -0.21 -5.12 -17.71
CA GLU A 71 1.03 -4.68 -18.36
C GLU A 71 1.87 -5.88 -18.80
N ASN A 72 2.06 -6.87 -17.93
CA ASN A 72 2.81 -8.08 -18.24
C ASN A 72 2.18 -8.86 -19.41
N ALA A 73 0.85 -8.98 -19.45
CA ALA A 73 0.15 -9.59 -20.58
C ALA A 73 0.39 -8.81 -21.90
N GLY A 74 0.33 -7.48 -21.86
CA GLY A 74 0.62 -6.64 -23.03
C GLY A 74 2.06 -6.75 -23.52
N LEU A 75 3.03 -6.79 -22.59
CA LEU A 75 4.44 -6.99 -22.92
C LEU A 75 4.69 -8.36 -23.54
N LYS A 76 4.08 -9.42 -23.01
CA LYS A 76 4.19 -10.77 -23.59
C LYS A 76 3.66 -10.84 -25.01
N ALA A 77 2.49 -10.23 -25.27
CA ALA A 77 1.92 -10.18 -26.61
C ALA A 77 2.84 -9.44 -27.60
N ARG A 78 3.46 -8.32 -27.17
CA ARG A 78 4.43 -7.59 -28.01
C ARG A 78 5.68 -8.41 -28.30
N VAL A 79 6.20 -9.13 -27.30
CA VAL A 79 7.36 -10.02 -27.49
C VAL A 79 7.03 -11.11 -28.49
N GLU A 80 5.85 -11.73 -28.39
CA GLU A 80 5.41 -12.77 -29.34
C GLU A 80 5.27 -12.22 -30.77
N GLN A 81 4.66 -11.04 -30.92
CA GLN A 81 4.51 -10.38 -32.22
C GLN A 81 5.87 -10.06 -32.85
N LEU A 82 6.78 -9.46 -32.08
CA LEU A 82 8.13 -9.13 -32.57
C LEU A 82 8.93 -10.38 -32.93
N GLN A 83 8.76 -11.47 -32.18
CA GLN A 83 9.42 -12.73 -32.49
C GLN A 83 8.94 -13.30 -33.83
N GLN A 84 7.63 -13.29 -34.08
CA GLN A 84 7.05 -13.71 -35.36
C GLN A 84 7.54 -12.86 -36.53
N GLU A 85 7.63 -11.54 -36.35
CA GLU A 85 8.12 -10.61 -37.37
C GLU A 85 9.61 -10.85 -37.69
N VAL A 86 10.43 -11.05 -36.66
CA VAL A 86 11.85 -11.42 -36.82
C VAL A 86 11.99 -12.75 -37.56
N ASP A 87 11.18 -13.75 -37.23
CA ASP A 87 11.24 -15.07 -37.88
C ASP A 87 10.81 -14.99 -39.35
N THR A 88 9.77 -14.21 -39.66
CA THR A 88 9.32 -13.98 -41.05
C THR A 88 10.39 -13.27 -41.87
N LEU A 89 10.95 -12.18 -41.33
CA LEU A 89 12.00 -11.42 -42.03
C LEU A 89 13.27 -12.25 -42.25
N ARG A 90 13.59 -13.17 -41.33
CA ARG A 90 14.71 -14.11 -41.52
C ARG A 90 14.45 -15.09 -42.66
N GLN A 91 13.23 -15.65 -42.74
CA GLN A 91 12.85 -16.56 -43.83
C GLN A 91 12.91 -15.86 -45.19
N ASP A 92 12.43 -14.62 -45.29
CA ASP A 92 12.47 -13.83 -46.52
C ASP A 92 13.90 -13.50 -46.98
N LEU A 93 14.85 -13.39 -46.05
CA LEU A 93 16.27 -13.14 -46.35
C LEU A 93 17.04 -14.40 -46.78
N GLU A 94 16.55 -15.58 -46.38
CA GLU A 94 17.12 -16.88 -46.70
C GLU A 94 16.54 -17.52 -47.98
N ALA A 95 15.45 -16.95 -48.53
CA ALA A 95 14.77 -17.37 -49.77
C ALA A 95 15.32 -16.68 -51.04
#